data_AF-A0A1I0STL4-F1
#
_entry.id   AF-A0A1I0STL4-F1
#
_cell.length_a   1.000
_cell.length_b   1.000
_cell.length_c   1.000
_cell.angle_alpha   90.00
_cell.angle_beta   90.00
_cell.angle_gamma   90.00
#
_symmetry.space_group_name_H-M   'P 1'
#
loop_
_entity.id
_entity.type
_entity.pdbx_description
1 polymer ?
#
loop_
_entity_poly.entity_id
_entity_poly.type
_entity_poly.pdbx_seq_one_letter_code
_entity_poly.pdbx_strand_id
1 'polypeptide(L)'
;MTAQQRKDQTEIILKENNIPINQYLPLIEEESEAVIRPAADIAKRILILAYLNTTIDNRDDREDIIAYLKTEKLWGHVSQESKNFSLKIY
;
A
#
# COMPACT_ATOMS: atom_id res chain seq x y z
N MET A 1 11.25 -17.94 -19.52
CA MET A 1 11.84 -17.04 -18.50
C MET A 1 11.41 -17.56 -17.14
N THR A 2 12.36 -17.87 -16.25
CA THR A 2 12.07 -18.37 -14.89
C THR A 2 11.58 -17.25 -13.97
N ALA A 3 10.96 -17.58 -12.84
CA ALA A 3 10.57 -16.61 -11.81
C ALA A 3 11.76 -15.75 -11.33
N GLN A 4 12.91 -16.38 -11.12
CA GLN A 4 14.15 -15.68 -10.77
C GLN A 4 14.59 -14.71 -11.86
N GLN A 5 14.60 -15.13 -13.14
CA GLN A 5 14.96 -14.26 -14.25
C GLN A 5 14.03 -13.03 -14.38
N ARG A 6 12.72 -13.20 -14.14
CA ARG A 6 11.76 -12.07 -14.12
C ARG A 6 12.04 -11.10 -12.98
N LYS A 7 12.34 -11.62 -11.79
CA LYS A 7 12.74 -10.81 -10.62
C LYS A 7 14.01 -10.02 -10.93
N ASP A 8 15.05 -10.68 -11.43
CA ASP A 8 16.34 -10.04 -11.75
C ASP A 8 16.17 -8.91 -12.77
N GLN A 9 15.38 -9.13 -13.83
CA GLN A 9 15.07 -8.09 -14.83
C GLN A 9 14.33 -6.90 -14.22
N THR A 10 13.34 -7.15 -13.37
CA THR A 10 12.57 -6.10 -12.70
C THR A 10 13.48 -5.29 -11.77
N GLU A 11 14.34 -5.96 -11.00
CA GLU A 11 15.28 -5.31 -10.10
C GLU A 11 16.30 -4.43 -10.83
N ILE A 12 16.71 -4.78 -12.05
CA ILE A 12 17.55 -3.91 -12.90
C ILE A 12 16.81 -2.60 -13.19
N ILE A 13 15.56 -2.68 -13.68
CA ILE A 13 14.74 -1.51 -14.01
C ILE A 13 14.51 -0.62 -12.76
N LEU A 14 14.24 -1.24 -11.61
CA LEU A 14 14.05 -0.51 -10.36
C LEU A 14 15.32 0.22 -9.92
N LYS A 15 16.50 -0.41 -10.04
CA LYS A 15 17.79 0.21 -9.74
C LYS A 15 18.08 1.40 -10.66
N GLU A 16 17.83 1.26 -11.96
CA GLU A 16 18.00 2.34 -12.93
C GLU A 16 17.14 3.57 -12.61
N ASN A 17 15.99 3.37 -11.98
CA ASN A 17 15.06 4.43 -11.57
C ASN A 17 15.26 4.90 -10.11
N ASN A 18 16.33 4.46 -9.42
CA ASN A 18 16.58 4.73 -7.99
C ASN A 18 15.41 4.33 -7.07
N ILE A 19 14.66 3.28 -7.44
CA ILE A 19 13.57 2.75 -6.61
C ILE A 19 14.14 1.71 -5.64
N PRO A 20 13.93 1.87 -4.31
CA PRO A 20 14.39 0.90 -3.33
C PRO A 20 13.80 -0.49 -3.54
N ILE A 21 14.62 -1.54 -3.42
CA ILE A 21 14.22 -2.94 -3.57
C ILE A 21 14.16 -3.59 -2.19
N ASN A 22 13.04 -4.23 -1.87
CA ASN A 22 12.90 -5.08 -0.70
C ASN A 22 13.26 -6.53 -1.07
N GLN A 23 14.44 -7.00 -0.65
CA GLN A 23 14.94 -8.35 -0.97
C GLN A 23 14.15 -9.47 -0.30
N TYR A 24 13.34 -9.17 0.73
CA TYR A 24 12.52 -10.14 1.44
C TYR A 24 11.18 -10.42 0.75
N LEU A 25 10.87 -9.72 -0.36
CA LEU A 25 9.67 -10.00 -1.12
C LEU A 25 9.77 -11.38 -1.80
N PRO A 26 8.70 -12.21 -1.71
CA PRO A 26 8.68 -13.53 -2.32
C PRO A 26 8.78 -13.44 -3.84
N LEU A 27 9.28 -14.51 -4.45
CA LEU A 27 9.23 -14.69 -5.90
C LEU A 27 7.77 -14.89 -6.34
N ILE A 28 7.44 -14.34 -7.51
CA ILE A 28 6.18 -14.60 -8.18
C ILE A 28 6.44 -15.72 -9.20
N GLU A 29 5.88 -16.90 -8.93
CA GLU A 29 6.16 -18.12 -9.69
C GLU A 29 5.50 -18.09 -11.07
N GLU A 30 4.33 -17.47 -11.16
CA GLU A 30 3.60 -17.27 -12.41
C GLU A 30 3.01 -15.86 -12.53
N GLU A 31 2.95 -15.32 -13.75
CA GLU A 31 2.35 -14.01 -14.01
C GLU A 31 0.85 -13.97 -13.65
N SER A 32 0.17 -15.12 -13.69
CA SER A 32 -1.21 -15.30 -13.25
C SER A 32 -1.43 -15.02 -11.76
N GLU A 33 -0.38 -15.13 -10.94
CA GLU A 33 -0.42 -14.79 -9.50
C GLU A 33 -0.36 -13.27 -9.28
N ALA A 34 0.08 -12.52 -10.28
CA ALA A 34 0.18 -11.07 -10.19
C ALA A 34 -1.21 -10.43 -10.33
N VAL A 35 -1.69 -9.81 -9.25
CA VAL A 35 -2.95 -9.06 -9.26
C VAL A 35 -2.71 -7.65 -9.82
N ILE A 36 -2.98 -7.45 -11.10
CA ILE A 36 -2.96 -6.12 -11.72
C ILE A 36 -4.16 -5.31 -11.23
N ARG A 37 -3.89 -4.17 -10.60
CA ARG A 37 -4.93 -3.26 -10.08
C ARG A 37 -5.11 -2.06 -11.00
N PRO A 38 -6.34 -1.59 -11.23
CA PRO A 38 -6.58 -0.32 -11.92
C PRO A 38 -5.91 0.85 -11.20
N ALA A 39 -5.44 1.84 -11.97
CA ALA A 39 -4.81 3.05 -11.43
C ALA A 39 -5.70 3.76 -10.39
N ALA A 40 -7.01 3.78 -10.60
CA ALA A 40 -7.97 4.36 -9.65
C ALA A 40 -7.95 3.65 -8.28
N ASP A 41 -7.81 2.32 -8.25
CA ASP A 41 -7.76 1.57 -7.00
C ASP A 41 -6.42 1.72 -6.28
N ILE A 42 -5.34 1.88 -7.05
CA ILE A 42 -4.02 2.25 -6.51
C ILE A 42 -4.10 3.64 -5.86
N ALA A 43 -4.69 4.62 -6.55
CA ALA A 43 -4.83 5.99 -6.05
C ALA A 43 -5.64 6.06 -4.74
N LYS A 44 -6.78 5.35 -4.67
CA LYS A 44 -7.57 5.24 -3.42
C LYS A 44 -6.72 4.72 -2.27
N ARG A 45 -5.91 3.68 -2.51
CA ARG A 45 -5.07 3.07 -1.49
C ARG A 45 -3.95 4.00 -1.03
N ILE A 46 -3.35 4.74 -1.96
CA ILE A 46 -2.34 5.77 -1.63
C ILE A 46 -2.96 6.86 -0.73
N LEU A 47 -4.13 7.39 -1.11
CA LEU A 47 -4.83 8.40 -0.32
C LEU A 47 -5.13 7.91 1.09
N ILE A 48 -5.74 6.73 1.21
CA ILE A 48 -6.03 6.10 2.50
C ILE A 48 -4.77 6.00 3.36
N LEU A 49 -3.67 5.48 2.81
CA LEU A 49 -2.43 5.29 3.56
C LEU A 49 -1.82 6.62 3.98
N ALA A 50 -1.84 7.64 3.11
CA ALA A 50 -1.32 8.96 3.43
C ALA A 50 -2.08 9.59 4.61
N TYR A 51 -3.42 9.60 4.57
CA TYR A 51 -4.25 10.13 5.65
C TYR A 51 -4.13 9.32 6.94
N LEU A 52 -4.07 7.99 6.87
CA LEU A 52 -3.88 7.19 8.09
C LEU A 52 -2.50 7.42 8.69
N ASN A 53 -1.46 7.65 7.87
CA ASN A 53 -0.12 7.90 8.36
C ASN A 53 -0.04 9.23 9.14
N THR A 54 -0.79 10.27 8.76
CA THR A 54 -0.80 11.53 9.53
C THR A 54 -1.38 11.37 10.94
N THR A 55 -2.28 10.39 11.14
CA THR A 55 -2.84 10.08 12.48
C THR A 55 -1.84 9.45 13.45
N ILE A 56 -0.67 9.02 12.96
CA ILE A 56 0.41 8.48 13.77
C ILE A 56 1.11 9.62 14.52
N ASP A 57 1.38 10.72 13.82
CA ASP A 57 2.11 11.87 14.36
C ASP A 57 1.20 12.88 15.06
N ASN A 58 -0.03 13.08 14.54
CA ASN A 58 -1.03 13.97 15.15
C ASN A 58 -2.30 13.20 15.51
N ARG A 59 -2.46 12.89 16.79
CA ARG A 59 -3.61 12.09 17.27
C ARG A 59 -4.91 12.87 17.33
N ASP A 60 -4.86 14.19 17.42
CA ASP A 60 -6.06 15.03 17.54
C ASP A 60 -6.86 15.02 16.22
N ASP A 61 -6.18 14.89 15.07
CA ASP A 61 -6.81 14.86 13.75
C ASP A 61 -7.44 13.49 13.41
N ARG A 62 -7.27 12.48 14.26
CA ARG A 62 -7.66 11.09 13.95
C ARG A 62 -9.15 10.94 13.66
N GLU A 63 -10.00 11.54 14.48
CA GLU A 63 -11.45 11.44 14.32
C GLU A 63 -11.92 12.15 13.04
N ASP A 64 -11.36 13.33 12.77
CA ASP A 64 -11.64 14.12 11.57
C ASP A 64 -11.21 13.39 10.29
N ILE A 65 -10.04 12.75 10.31
CA ILE A 65 -9.54 11.94 9.20
C ILE A 65 -10.44 10.72 8.96
N ILE A 66 -10.86 10.02 10.02
CA ILE A 66 -11.78 8.89 9.88
C ILE A 66 -13.15 9.37 9.34
N ALA A 67 -13.65 10.50 9.81
CA ALA A 67 -14.89 11.10 9.33
C ALA A 67 -14.80 11.50 7.85
N TYR A 68 -13.68 12.10 7.44
CA TYR A 68 -13.39 12.41 6.03
C TYR A 68 -13.37 11.15 5.17
N LEU A 69 -12.61 10.12 5.56
CA LEU A 69 -12.53 8.87 4.80
C LEU A 69 -13.89 8.15 4.70
N LYS A 70 -14.77 8.27 5.71
CA LYS A 70 -16.14 7.75 5.64
C LYS A 70 -16.99 8.54 4.65
N THR A 71 -16.91 9.87 4.69
CA THR A 71 -17.66 10.78 3.81
C THR A 71 -17.31 10.52 2.35
N GLU A 72 -16.02 10.36 2.05
CA GLU A 72 -15.51 10.04 0.70
C GLU A 72 -15.68 8.57 0.31
N LYS A 73 -16.35 7.75 1.14
CA LYS A 73 -16.56 6.30 0.93
C LYS A 73 -15.26 5.49 0.80
N LEU A 74 -14.13 6.05 1.26
CA LEU A 74 -12.81 5.42 1.25
C LEU A 74 -12.61 4.47 2.44
N TRP A 75 -13.30 4.71 3.56
CA TRP A 75 -13.17 3.90 4.78
C TRP A 75 -13.49 2.41 4.56
N GLY A 76 -14.39 2.09 3.62
CA GLY A 76 -14.71 0.71 3.25
C GLY A 76 -13.54 -0.04 2.59
N HIS A 77 -12.59 0.68 2.00
CA HIS A 77 -11.41 0.11 1.34
C HIS A 77 -10.20 -0.04 2.27
N VAL A 78 -10.30 0.42 3.52
CA VAL A 78 -9.25 0.25 4.54
C VAL A 78 -9.29 -1.19 5.05
N SER A 79 -8.14 -1.88 5.05
CA SER A 79 -8.07 -3.26 5.57
C SER A 79 -8.33 -3.28 7.08
N GLN A 80 -8.77 -4.44 7.60
CA GLN A 80 -9.06 -4.57 9.02
C GLN A 80 -7.79 -4.40 9.86
N GLU A 81 -6.64 -4.83 9.36
CA GLU A 81 -5.32 -4.66 9.96
C GLU A 81 -4.95 -3.18 10.08
N SER A 82 -5.14 -2.40 9.02
CA SER A 82 -4.90 -0.95 9.05
C SER A 82 -5.83 -0.23 10.02
N LYS A 83 -7.12 -0.60 10.06
CA LYS A 83 -8.07 -0.07 11.07
C LYS A 83 -7.59 -0.38 12.47
N ASN A 84 -7.19 -1.62 12.72
CA ASN A 84 -6.71 -2.05 14.03
C ASN A 84 -5.42 -1.31 14.41
N PHE A 85 -4.48 -1.12 13.47
CA PHE A 85 -3.24 -0.39 13.72
C PHE A 85 -3.50 1.07 14.08
N SER A 86 -4.33 1.78 13.31
CA SER A 86 -4.69 3.17 13.59
C SER A 86 -5.48 3.35 14.89
N LEU A 87 -6.20 2.31 15.36
CA LEU A 87 -6.98 2.34 16.61
C LEU A 87 -6.21 1.83 17.84
N LYS A 88 -5.14 1.04 17.67
CA LYS A 88 -4.40 0.35 18.76
C LYS A 88 -3.08 1.02 19.18
N ILE A 89 -2.77 2.25 18.77
CA ILE A 89 -1.61 2.95 19.33
C ILE A 89 -1.91 3.31 20.80
N TYR A 90 -1.61 2.37 21.70
CA TYR A 90 -1.62 2.44 23.16
C TYR A 90 -0.25 2.89 23.68
#